data_AF-A0A422MUX5-F1
#
_entry.id   AF-A0A422MUX5-F1
#
_cell.length_a   1.000
_cell.length_b   1.000
_cell.length_c   1.000
_cell.angle_alpha   90.00
_cell.angle_beta   90.00
_cell.angle_gamma   90.00
#
_symmetry.space_group_name_H-M   'P 1'
#
loop_
_entity.id
_entity.type
_entity.pdbx_description
1 polymer ?
#
loop_
_entity_poly.entity_id
_entity_poly.type
_entity_poly.pdbx_seq_one_letter_code
_entity_poly.pdbx_strand_id
1 'polypeptide(L)'
;MMDVKLERDRKSQLCQECVEWLSVVTGCENCYASLQDGESDSMTYVAASSSHLFMIGKKHDLVEEERGYGISFNACKAATVQGDSMLLCIDDVSDSSCVPFQGQKVKTFLEGEKTGSLLLGTITGNDSNGECRSLGVVFLDFIGTKRKFSESDKEI
;
A
#
# COMPACT_ATOMS: atom_id res chain seq x y z
N MET A 1 -2.22 -30.48 0.42
CA MET A 1 -1.88 -29.36 -0.48
C MET A 1 -3.11 -28.49 -0.53
N MET A 2 -3.08 -27.30 0.09
CA MET A 2 -4.22 -26.38 0.07
C MET A 2 -4.35 -25.84 -1.36
N ASP A 3 -5.57 -25.69 -1.84
CA ASP A 3 -5.82 -25.14 -3.19
C ASP A 3 -5.28 -23.71 -3.23
N VAL A 4 -4.40 -23.41 -4.19
CA VAL A 4 -3.77 -22.09 -4.38
C VAL A 4 -4.84 -20.98 -4.49
N LYS A 5 -6.00 -21.30 -5.06
CA LYS A 5 -7.13 -20.38 -5.13
C LYS A 5 -7.68 -20.08 -3.73
N LEU A 6 -7.85 -21.10 -2.90
CA LEU A 6 -8.34 -20.95 -1.52
C LEU A 6 -7.37 -20.12 -0.66
N GLU A 7 -6.06 -20.30 -0.85
CA GLU A 7 -5.04 -19.48 -0.17
C GLU A 7 -5.11 -18.01 -0.58
N ARG A 8 -5.30 -17.75 -1.89
CA ARG A 8 -5.46 -16.39 -2.40
C ARG A 8 -6.74 -15.75 -1.86
N ASP A 9 -7.86 -16.45 -1.91
CA ASP A 9 -9.16 -15.95 -1.42
C ASP A 9 -9.09 -15.62 0.08
N ARG A 10 -8.43 -16.48 0.88
CA ARG A 10 -8.20 -16.25 2.31
C ARG A 10 -7.34 -15.01 2.58
N LYS A 11 -6.25 -14.81 1.83
CA LYS A 11 -5.40 -13.62 1.98
C LYS A 11 -6.17 -12.34 1.65
N SER A 12 -6.93 -12.34 0.55
CA SER A 12 -7.78 -11.21 0.17
C SER A 12 -8.82 -10.90 1.25
N GLN A 13 -9.44 -11.93 1.85
CA GLN A 13 -10.40 -11.73 2.95
C GLN A 13 -9.75 -11.09 4.18
N LEU A 14 -8.56 -11.57 4.59
CA LEU A 14 -7.82 -10.97 5.71
C LEU A 14 -7.44 -9.50 5.42
N CYS A 15 -7.04 -9.20 4.18
CA CYS A 15 -6.80 -7.82 3.77
C CYS A 15 -8.07 -6.97 3.84
N GLN A 16 -9.22 -7.53 3.47
CA GLN A 16 -10.51 -6.82 3.54
C GLN A 16 -10.90 -6.51 4.98
N GLU A 17 -10.81 -7.48 5.88
CA GLU A 17 -11.05 -7.28 7.32
C GLU A 17 -10.11 -6.22 7.92
N CYS A 18 -8.83 -6.23 7.51
CA CYS A 18 -7.85 -5.22 7.91
C CYS A 18 -8.22 -3.80 7.42
N VAL A 19 -8.57 -3.66 6.15
CA VAL A 19 -8.95 -2.37 5.55
C VAL A 19 -10.22 -1.81 6.18
N GLU A 20 -11.21 -2.65 6.47
CA GLU A 20 -12.43 -2.26 7.16
C GLU A 20 -12.15 -1.80 8.59
N TRP A 21 -11.31 -2.54 9.33
CA TRP A 21 -10.89 -2.16 10.67
C TRP A 21 -10.14 -0.82 10.66
N LEU A 22 -9.15 -0.65 9.79
CA LEU A 22 -8.37 0.59 9.64
C LEU A 22 -9.26 1.79 9.35
N SER A 23 -10.26 1.62 8.48
CA SER A 23 -11.20 2.68 8.14
C SER A 23 -11.99 3.17 9.36
N VAL A 24 -12.38 2.25 10.24
CA VAL A 24 -13.10 2.57 11.48
C VAL A 24 -12.19 3.26 12.50
N VAL A 25 -11.00 2.71 12.76
CA VAL A 25 -10.14 3.20 13.86
C VAL A 25 -9.42 4.52 13.53
N THR A 26 -9.09 4.76 12.26
CA THR A 26 -8.45 6.01 11.82
C THR A 26 -9.46 7.07 11.35
N GLY A 27 -10.71 6.66 11.11
CA GLY A 27 -11.71 7.48 10.43
C GLY A 27 -11.26 7.89 9.01
N CYS A 28 -10.37 7.10 8.39
CA CYS A 28 -9.97 7.25 7.00
C CYS A 28 -10.91 6.44 6.11
N GLU A 29 -11.69 7.11 5.28
CA GLU A 29 -12.62 6.42 4.37
C GLU A 29 -11.91 5.79 3.17
N ASN A 30 -10.67 6.17 2.87
CA ASN A 30 -9.92 5.69 1.71
C ASN A 30 -8.80 4.75 2.19
N CYS A 31 -9.18 3.50 2.48
CA CYS A 31 -8.26 2.47 2.90
C CYS A 31 -8.22 1.37 1.83
N TYR A 32 -7.05 0.84 1.49
CA TYR A 32 -6.92 -0.25 0.53
C TYR A 32 -5.61 -1.00 0.69
N ALA A 33 -5.57 -2.24 0.23
CA ALA A 33 -4.39 -3.10 0.34
C ALA A 33 -4.08 -3.76 -1.00
N SER A 34 -2.79 -3.86 -1.31
CA SER A 34 -2.28 -4.62 -2.43
C SER A 34 -1.32 -5.70 -1.98
N LEU A 35 -1.31 -6.82 -2.69
CA LEU A 35 -0.41 -7.94 -2.45
C LEU A 35 0.47 -8.18 -3.67
N GLN A 36 1.71 -8.58 -3.44
CA GLN A 36 2.59 -9.09 -4.49
C GLN A 36 2.11 -10.46 -4.95
N ASP A 37 1.91 -10.60 -6.25
CA ASP A 37 1.63 -11.89 -6.89
C ASP A 37 2.96 -12.65 -7.09
N GLY A 38 3.53 -13.23 -6.03
CA GLY A 38 4.70 -14.11 -6.11
C GLY A 38 5.91 -13.51 -6.84
N GLU A 39 6.46 -14.22 -7.84
CA GLU A 39 7.57 -13.76 -8.70
C GLU A 39 7.17 -12.71 -9.75
N SER A 40 5.94 -12.19 -9.71
CA SER A 40 5.52 -11.19 -10.69
C SER A 40 6.05 -9.80 -10.34
N ASP A 41 6.37 -9.06 -11.40
CA ASP A 41 6.68 -7.63 -11.36
C ASP A 41 5.43 -6.76 -11.12
N SER A 42 4.41 -7.28 -10.43
CA SER A 42 3.16 -6.57 -10.19
C SER A 42 2.60 -6.78 -8.77
N MET A 43 2.01 -5.73 -8.21
CA MET A 43 1.18 -5.79 -7.01
C MET A 43 -0.27 -5.50 -7.39
N THR A 44 -1.18 -6.38 -6.98
CA THR A 44 -2.61 -6.23 -7.27
C THR A 44 -3.34 -5.75 -6.03
N TYR A 45 -4.20 -4.75 -6.15
CA TYR A 45 -5.11 -4.33 -5.09
C TYR A 45 -6.17 -5.41 -4.86
N VAL A 46 -6.21 -5.98 -3.65
CA VAL A 46 -7.07 -7.12 -3.30
C VAL A 46 -8.18 -6.75 -2.32
N ALA A 47 -8.05 -5.60 -1.64
CA ALA A 47 -9.00 -5.12 -0.66
C ALA A 47 -9.11 -3.60 -0.73
N ALA A 48 -10.31 -3.08 -0.47
CA ALA A 48 -10.59 -1.65 -0.45
C ALA A 48 -11.79 -1.33 0.43
N SER A 49 -11.81 -0.13 0.98
CA SER A 49 -12.97 0.44 1.66
C SER A 49 -14.12 0.66 0.68
N SER A 50 -15.34 0.79 1.19
CA SER A 50 -16.56 0.89 0.38
C SER A 50 -16.54 2.07 -0.59
N SER A 51 -15.89 3.19 -0.24
CA SER A 51 -15.74 4.37 -1.09
C SER A 51 -14.75 4.15 -2.25
N HIS A 52 -13.88 3.15 -2.15
CA HIS A 52 -12.75 2.91 -3.06
C HIS A 52 -12.76 1.51 -3.70
N LEU A 53 -13.91 0.83 -3.75
CA LEU A 53 -14.04 -0.50 -4.37
C LEU A 53 -13.51 -0.57 -5.81
N PHE A 54 -13.49 0.54 -6.55
CA PHE A 54 -12.92 0.62 -7.90
C PHE A 54 -11.41 0.32 -7.94
N MET A 55 -10.72 0.34 -6.79
CA MET A 55 -9.30 0.00 -6.67
C MET A 55 -9.06 -1.49 -6.82
N ILE A 56 -10.01 -2.34 -6.43
CA ILE A 56 -9.85 -3.80 -6.46
C ILE A 56 -9.55 -4.25 -7.89
N GLY A 57 -8.49 -5.04 -8.06
CA GLY A 57 -8.01 -5.54 -9.35
C GLY A 57 -7.09 -4.57 -10.11
N LYS A 58 -6.93 -3.32 -9.68
CA LYS A 58 -5.90 -2.43 -10.22
C LYS A 58 -4.50 -2.91 -9.82
N LYS A 59 -3.48 -2.44 -10.54
CA LYS A 59 -2.09 -2.87 -10.35
C LYS A 59 -1.09 -1.73 -10.26
N HIS A 60 -0.04 -1.99 -9.49
CA HIS A 60 1.25 -1.33 -9.61
C HIS A 60 2.20 -2.28 -10.33
N ASP A 61 2.83 -1.81 -11.39
CA ASP A 61 3.83 -2.60 -12.13
C ASP A 61 5.23 -2.05 -11.82
N LEU A 62 6.18 -2.94 -11.55
CA LEU A 62 7.55 -2.58 -11.19
C LEU A 62 8.21 -1.70 -12.26
N VAL A 63 7.94 -1.99 -13.54
CA VAL A 63 8.46 -1.22 -14.68
C VAL A 63 8.01 0.25 -14.67
N GLU A 64 6.83 0.57 -14.12
CA GLU A 64 6.37 1.95 -13.98
C GLU A 64 7.12 2.65 -12.84
N GLU A 65 7.33 1.93 -11.74
CA GLU A 65 8.05 2.45 -10.57
C GLU A 65 9.55 2.67 -10.89
N GLU A 66 10.17 1.79 -11.68
CA GLU A 66 11.52 1.99 -12.21
C GLU A 66 11.63 3.25 -13.09
N ARG A 67 10.52 3.72 -13.67
CA ARG A 67 10.43 4.96 -14.44
C ARG A 67 10.07 6.19 -13.59
N GLY A 68 10.01 6.05 -12.27
CA GLY A 68 9.71 7.15 -11.35
C GLY A 68 8.24 7.29 -10.97
N TYR A 69 7.38 6.33 -11.30
CA TYR A 69 5.94 6.38 -11.02
C TYR A 69 5.50 5.23 -10.11
N GLY A 70 5.41 5.51 -8.81
CA GLY A 70 5.10 4.52 -7.79
C GLY A 70 6.11 4.59 -6.65
N ILE A 71 5.74 4.03 -5.50
CA ILE A 71 6.63 3.94 -4.32
C ILE A 71 6.50 2.59 -3.60
N SER A 72 5.64 1.71 -4.09
CA SER A 72 5.23 0.50 -3.39
C SER A 72 6.35 -0.53 -3.39
N PHE A 73 7.01 -0.74 -4.54
CA PHE A 73 8.11 -1.69 -4.65
C PHE A 73 9.35 -1.21 -3.87
N ASN A 74 9.65 0.08 -3.91
CA ASN A 74 10.73 0.69 -3.15
C ASN A 74 10.48 0.57 -1.64
N ALA A 75 9.25 0.81 -1.18
CA ALA A 75 8.87 0.58 0.21
C ALA A 75 9.05 -0.90 0.60
N CYS A 76 8.55 -1.83 -0.21
CA CYS A 76 8.71 -3.27 0.02
C CYS A 76 10.19 -3.69 0.08
N LYS A 77 11.01 -3.17 -0.84
CA LYS A 77 12.46 -3.44 -0.89
C LYS A 77 13.16 -2.90 0.36
N ALA A 78 12.85 -1.67 0.77
CA ALA A 78 13.42 -1.08 1.97
C ALA A 78 13.04 -1.88 3.23
N ALA A 79 11.78 -2.32 3.34
CA ALA A 79 11.29 -3.13 4.46
C ALA A 79 12.01 -4.48 4.54
N THR A 80 12.22 -5.12 3.38
CA THR A 80 12.99 -6.37 3.27
C THR A 80 14.43 -6.19 3.75
N VAL A 81 15.10 -5.11 3.35
CA VAL A 81 16.48 -4.79 3.76
C VAL A 81 16.57 -4.49 5.27
N GLN A 82 15.56 -3.81 5.84
CA GLN A 82 15.49 -3.53 7.27
C GLN A 82 15.14 -4.76 8.11
N GLY A 83 14.55 -5.78 7.48
CA GLY A 83 14.08 -6.98 8.17
C GLY A 83 12.80 -6.78 8.97
N ASP A 84 12.04 -5.71 8.70
CA ASP A 84 10.83 -5.34 9.43
C ASP A 84 9.84 -4.59 8.52
N SER A 85 8.60 -4.49 8.98
CA SER A 85 7.59 -3.60 8.41
C SER A 85 8.06 -2.14 8.39
N MET A 86 7.57 -1.38 7.42
CA MET A 86 7.86 0.04 7.25
C MET A 86 6.58 0.84 7.11
N LEU A 87 6.60 2.03 7.66
CA LEU A 87 5.53 3.02 7.53
C LEU A 87 6.08 4.30 6.90
N LEU A 88 5.43 4.77 5.84
CA LEU A 88 5.76 6.00 5.13
C LEU A 88 4.57 6.94 5.18
N CYS A 89 4.80 8.16 5.66
CA CYS A 89 3.82 9.24 5.66
C CYS A 89 4.23 10.31 4.66
N ILE A 90 3.39 10.56 3.66
CA ILE A 90 3.56 11.59 2.65
C ILE A 90 2.49 12.65 2.91
N ASP A 91 2.92 13.81 3.38
CA ASP A 91 2.03 14.90 3.77
C ASP A 91 1.28 15.54 2.59
N ASP A 92 1.90 15.55 1.42
CA ASP A 92 1.32 16.01 0.16
C ASP A 92 1.81 15.13 -0.99
N VAL A 93 0.92 14.34 -1.58
CA VAL A 93 1.24 13.44 -2.70
C VAL A 93 1.66 14.16 -3.99
N SER A 94 1.37 15.46 -4.09
CA SER A 94 1.81 16.31 -5.21
C SER A 94 3.23 16.86 -5.03
N ASP A 95 3.75 16.86 -3.80
CA ASP A 95 5.08 17.36 -3.47
C ASP A 95 6.10 16.21 -3.48
N SER A 96 6.88 16.12 -4.55
CA SER A 96 7.93 15.11 -4.68
C SER A 96 9.02 15.21 -3.60
N SER A 97 9.16 16.34 -2.90
CA SER A 97 10.10 16.47 -1.78
C SER A 97 9.67 15.71 -0.53
N CYS A 98 8.37 15.40 -0.41
CA CYS A 98 7.82 14.57 0.67
C CYS A 98 7.96 13.07 0.40
N VAL A 99 8.41 12.67 -0.80
CA VAL A 99 8.59 11.26 -1.17
C VAL A 99 10.00 10.80 -0.77
N PRO A 100 10.15 9.77 0.09
CA PRO A 100 11.45 9.36 0.62
C PRO A 100 12.34 8.60 -0.39
N PHE A 101 11.86 8.42 -1.63
CA PHE A 101 12.57 7.74 -2.70
C PHE A 101 12.93 8.73 -3.80
N GLN A 102 14.22 8.88 -4.07
CA GLN A 102 14.72 9.89 -5.00
C GLN A 102 14.13 9.70 -6.41
N GLY A 103 13.56 10.77 -6.97
CA GLY A 103 13.01 10.78 -8.32
C GLY A 103 11.66 10.06 -8.47
N GLN A 104 11.03 9.64 -7.36
CA GLN A 104 9.74 8.96 -7.39
C GLN A 104 8.57 9.93 -7.20
N LYS A 105 7.43 9.54 -7.76
CA LYS A 105 6.12 10.19 -7.57
C LYS A 105 5.11 9.16 -7.08
N VAL A 106 4.14 9.61 -6.29
CA VAL A 106 3.00 8.79 -5.90
C VAL A 106 2.12 8.52 -7.13
N LYS A 107 1.83 7.25 -7.40
CA LYS A 107 0.86 6.86 -8.44
C LYS A 107 -0.56 7.00 -7.89
N THR A 108 -1.40 7.77 -8.58
CA THR A 108 -2.83 7.88 -8.26
C THR A 108 -3.66 7.26 -9.37
N PHE A 109 -4.83 6.71 -9.01
CA PHE A 109 -5.75 6.07 -9.95
C PHE A 109 -7.03 6.88 -10.19
N LEU A 110 -7.08 8.09 -9.64
CA LEU A 110 -8.17 9.04 -9.76
C LEU A 110 -7.77 10.12 -10.76
N GLU A 111 -8.70 10.54 -11.63
CA GLU A 111 -8.46 11.61 -12.61
C GLU A 111 -8.38 13.00 -11.95
N GLY A 112 -7.54 13.88 -12.49
CA GLY A 112 -7.35 15.27 -12.06
C GLY A 112 -6.14 15.49 -11.14
N GLU A 113 -5.81 16.75 -10.86
CA GLU A 113 -4.77 17.09 -9.87
C GLU A 113 -5.22 16.62 -8.48
N LYS A 114 -4.33 15.92 -7.78
CA LYS A 114 -4.58 15.33 -6.46
C LYS A 114 -3.55 15.88 -5.49
N THR A 115 -4.04 16.68 -4.55
CA THR A 115 -3.33 17.05 -3.33
C THR A 115 -3.92 16.26 -2.17
N GLY A 116 -3.17 16.15 -1.08
CA GLY A 116 -3.59 15.45 0.13
C GLY A 116 -2.52 14.50 0.63
N SER A 117 -2.77 13.88 1.78
CA SER A 117 -1.80 13.01 2.43
C SER A 117 -2.03 11.53 2.11
N LEU A 118 -0.95 10.76 2.16
CA LEU A 118 -0.92 9.32 1.99
C LEU A 118 -0.10 8.70 3.13
N LEU A 119 -0.65 7.67 3.76
CA LEU A 119 0.05 6.78 4.67
C LEU A 119 0.17 5.41 4.00
N LEU A 120 1.38 4.86 3.96
CA LEU A 120 1.69 3.58 3.33
C LEU A 120 2.42 2.69 4.34
N GLY A 121 1.86 1.52 4.64
CA GLY A 121 2.48 0.50 5.48
C GLY A 121 2.85 -0.73 4.65
N THR A 122 4.05 -1.29 4.82
CA THR A 122 4.41 -2.55 4.17
C THR A 122 3.89 -3.74 4.97
N ILE A 123 3.43 -4.77 4.26
CA ILE A 123 3.03 -6.05 4.84
C ILE A 123 4.23 -6.97 4.70
N THR A 124 4.85 -7.38 5.80
CA THR A 124 6.00 -8.31 5.78
C THR A 124 5.62 -9.68 6.32
N GLY A 125 6.41 -10.67 5.94
CA GLY A 125 6.36 -12.01 6.51
C GLY A 125 7.72 -12.67 6.36
N ASN A 126 7.84 -13.93 6.80
CA ASN A 126 9.09 -14.68 6.67
C ASN A 126 8.97 -15.72 5.56
N ASP A 127 10.06 -15.93 4.82
CA ASP A 127 10.18 -17.02 3.87
C ASP A 127 10.48 -18.36 4.58
N SER A 128 10.70 -19.43 3.82
CA SER A 128 11.01 -20.76 4.37
C SER A 128 12.35 -20.83 5.11
N ASN A 129 13.25 -19.86 4.88
CA ASN A 129 14.55 -19.75 5.52
C ASN A 129 14.51 -18.83 6.75
N GLY A 130 13.36 -18.21 7.04
CA GLY A 130 13.20 -17.25 8.12
C GLY A 130 13.64 -15.83 7.75
N GLU A 131 13.94 -15.57 6.49
CA GLU A 131 14.30 -14.24 5.99
C GLU A 131 13.04 -13.39 5.78
N CYS A 132 13.12 -12.11 6.15
CA CYS A 132 12.03 -11.17 5.93
C CYS A 132 11.78 -11.01 4.42
N ARG A 133 10.51 -11.09 4.04
CA ARG A 133 10.00 -10.81 2.70
C ARG A 133 8.84 -9.84 2.80
N SER A 134 8.80 -8.85 1.92
CA SER A 134 7.58 -8.08 1.74
C SER A 134 6.53 -8.90 0.99
N LEU A 135 5.28 -8.72 1.35
CA LEU A 135 4.10 -9.40 0.82
C LEU A 135 3.18 -8.43 0.08
N GLY A 136 3.34 -7.13 0.30
CA GLY A 136 2.43 -6.11 -0.21
C GLY A 136 2.48 -4.83 0.60
N VAL A 137 1.47 -4.00 0.41
CA VAL A 137 1.34 -2.69 1.06
C VAL A 137 -0.12 -2.38 1.36
N VAL A 138 -0.35 -1.79 2.53
CA VAL A 138 -1.60 -1.14 2.94
C VAL A 138 -1.45 0.35 2.74
N PHE A 139 -2.54 1.00 2.36
CA PHE A 139 -2.61 2.43 2.14
C PHE A 139 -3.83 3.02 2.85
N LEU A 140 -3.63 4.21 3.40
CA LEU A 140 -4.69 5.11 3.85
C LEU A 140 -4.42 6.46 3.19
N ASP A 141 -5.45 7.11 2.66
CA ASP A 141 -5.27 8.43 2.07
C ASP A 141 -6.36 9.44 2.42
N PHE A 142 -5.99 10.71 2.34
CA PHE A 142 -6.88 11.85 2.44
C PHE A 142 -6.83 12.68 1.16
N ILE A 143 -6.66 12.01 0.01
CA ILE A 143 -6.54 12.65 -1.30
C ILE A 143 -7.83 13.42 -1.63
N GLY A 144 -7.66 14.65 -2.13
CA GLY A 144 -8.77 15.57 -2.38
C GLY A 144 -9.23 16.32 -1.13
N THR A 145 -8.54 16.17 0.00
CA THR A 145 -8.81 16.89 1.24
C THR A 145 -7.56 17.61 1.76
N LYS A 146 -7.73 18.44 2.80
CA LYS A 146 -6.61 19.09 3.51
C LYS A 146 -6.16 18.33 4.76
N ARG A 147 -6.72 17.15 5.03
CA ARG A 147 -6.41 16.36 6.22
C ARG A 147 -5.03 15.72 6.07
N LYS A 148 -4.27 15.72 7.17
CA LYS A 148 -2.99 15.03 7.32
C LYS A 148 -3.10 13.95 8.39
N PHE A 149 -2.24 12.94 8.29
CA PHE A 149 -2.13 11.90 9.33
C PHE A 149 -1.43 12.46 10.57
N SER A 150 -2.07 12.28 11.71
CA SER A 150 -1.49 12.57 13.03
C SER A 150 -0.52 11.47 13.46
N GLU A 151 0.29 11.70 14.49
CA GLU A 151 1.15 10.64 15.04
C GLU A 151 0.32 9.46 15.57
N SER A 152 -0.85 9.71 16.17
CA SER A 152 -1.75 8.64 16.60
C SER A 152 -2.29 7.82 15.43
N ASP A 153 -2.51 8.42 14.25
CA ASP A 153 -2.92 7.66 13.07
C ASP A 153 -1.78 6.76 12.55
N LYS A 154 -0.53 7.12 12.81
CA LYS A 154 0.67 6.38 12.39
C LYS A 154 0.99 5.20 13.32
N GLU A 155 0.58 5.28 14.60
CA GLU A 155 0.80 4.22 15.59
C GLU A 155 -0.18 3.04 15.44
N ILE A 156 -1.32 3.27 14.79
CA ILE A 156 -2.36 2.27 14.48
C ILE A 156 -1.89 1.33 13.38
#